data_AF-A0A2V9Z4F4-F1
#
_entry.id   AF-A0A2V9Z4F4-F1
#
_cell.length_a   1.000
_cell.length_b   1.000
_cell.length_c   1.000
_cell.angle_alpha   90.00
_cell.angle_beta   90.00
_cell.angle_gamma   90.00
#
_symmetry.space_group_name_H-M   'P 1'
#
loop_
_entity.id
_entity.type
_entity.pdbx_description
1 polymer ?
#
loop_
_entity_poly.entity_id
_entity_poly.type
_entity_poly.pdbx_seq_one_letter_code
_entity_poly.pdbx_strand_id
1 'polypeptide(L)' 'MFVVVLSIVLGIIPLLGIAWTIMNGSITTVDGLFLSLILLALSGIFFLNGFLELRRGLRDTPEQKTS' A
#
# COMPACT_ATOMS: atom_id res chain seq x y z
N MET A 1 -5.55 -14.46 0.49
CA MET A 1 -6.00 -13.72 -0.73
C MET A 1 -6.83 -12.48 -0.40
N PHE A 2 -7.85 -12.55 0.46
CA PHE A 2 -8.66 -11.39 0.89
C PHE A 2 -7.82 -10.20 1.44
N VAL A 3 -6.81 -10.51 2.25
CA VAL A 3 -5.89 -9.51 2.81
C VAL A 3 -5.11 -8.75 1.73
N VAL A 4 -4.78 -9.40 0.62
CA VAL A 4 -4.06 -8.75 -0.51
C VAL A 4 -4.95 -7.72 -1.20
N VAL A 5 -6.22 -8.09 -1.46
CA VAL A 5 -7.21 -7.17 -2.07
C VAL A 5 -7.45 -5.97 -1.16
N LEU A 6 -7.63 -6.20 0.14
CA LEU A 6 -7.76 -5.13 1.12
C LEU A 6 -6.52 -4.23 1.14
N SER A 7 -5.31 -4.79 1.21
CA SER A 7 -4.05 -4.03 1.20
C SER A 7 -3.94 -3.11 -0.02
N ILE A 8 -4.37 -3.56 -1.20
CA ILE A 8 -4.37 -2.73 -2.42
C ILE A 8 -5.37 -1.58 -2.29
N VAL A 9 -6.61 -1.87 -1.89
CA VAL A 9 -7.66 -0.84 -1.71
C VAL A 9 -7.21 0.20 -0.68
N LEU A 10 -6.68 -0.26 0.45
CA LEU A 10 -6.15 0.58 1.53
C LEU A 10 -4.90 1.37 1.12
N GLY A 11 -4.11 0.90 0.14
CA GLY A 11 -2.98 1.65 -0.42
C GLY A 11 -3.39 2.73 -1.42
N ILE A 12 -4.50 2.55 -2.14
CA ILE A 12 -5.01 3.53 -3.12
C ILE A 12 -5.61 4.76 -2.44
N ILE A 13 -6.30 4.59 -1.30
CA ILE A 13 -6.89 5.69 -0.52
C ILE A 13 -5.87 6.79 -0.18
N PRO A 14 -4.70 6.48 0.43
CA PRO A 14 -3.68 7.49 0.69
C PRO A 14 -3.09 8.11 -0.58
N LEU A 15 -3.00 7.36 -1.69
CA LEU A 15 -2.60 7.95 -2.99
C LEU A 15 -3.58 9.03 -3.47
N LEU A 16 -4.88 8.80 -3.29
CA LEU A 16 -5.90 9.81 -3.59
C LEU A 16 -5.74 11.06 -2.72
N GLY A 17 -5.39 10.89 -1.44
CA GLY A 17 -5.09 12.01 -0.54
C GLY A 17 -3.89 12.84 -1.02
N ILE A 18 -2.84 12.19 -1.55
CA ILE A 18 -1.69 12.88 -2.17
C ILE A 18 -2.13 13.63 -3.43
N ALA A 19 -2.91 12.99 -4.31
CA ALA A 19 -3.42 13.63 -5.53
C ALA A 19 -4.24 14.89 -5.21
N TRP A 20 -5.09 14.82 -4.18
CA TRP A 20 -5.84 15.98 -3.69
C TRP A 20 -4.92 17.10 -3.18
N THR A 21 -3.87 16.74 -2.45
CA THR A 21 -2.88 17.70 -1.92
C THR A 21 -2.12 18.41 -3.05
N ILE A 22 -1.82 17.68 -4.13
CA ILE A 22 -1.20 18.23 -5.34
C ILE A 22 -2.16 19.18 -6.06
N MET A 23 -3.42 18.77 -6.26
CA MET A 23 -4.43 19.58 -6.96
C MET A 23 -4.72 20.91 -6.26
N ASN A 24 -4.68 20.94 -4.92
CA ASN A 24 -4.87 22.18 -4.15
C ASN A 24 -3.62 23.07 -4.09
N GLY A 25 -2.50 22.67 -4.70
CA GLY A 25 -1.25 23.42 -4.67
C GLY A 25 -0.55 23.44 -3.31
N SER A 26 -1.05 22.69 -2.32
CA SER A 26 -0.48 22.66 -0.97
C SER A 26 0.81 21.85 -0.86
N ILE A 27 1.23 21.10 -1.90
CA ILE A 27 2.46 20.31 -1.83
C ILE A 27 3.75 21.15 -1.69
N THR A 28 3.69 22.44 -2.01
CA THR A 28 4.80 23.38 -1.80
C THR A 28 4.88 23.92 -0.38
N THR A 29 3.85 23.68 0.45
CA THR A 29 3.87 24.03 1.86
C THR A 29 4.46 22.89 2.67
N VAL A 30 5.09 23.22 3.81
CA VAL A 30 5.66 22.22 4.71
C VAL A 30 4.57 21.26 5.23
N ASP A 31 3.37 21.78 5.48
CA ASP A 31 2.22 20.99 5.95
C ASP A 31 1.75 19.98 4.89
N GLY A 32 1.53 20.45 3.66
CA GLY A 32 1.14 19.57 2.57
C GLY A 32 2.22 18.56 2.19
N LEU A 33 3.50 18.95 2.28
CA LEU A 33 4.63 18.05 2.07
C LEU A 33 4.69 16.97 3.15
N PHE A 34 4.57 17.34 4.44
CA PHE A 34 4.58 16.40 5.56
C PHE A 34 3.42 15.40 5.48
N LEU A 35 2.20 15.91 5.24
CA LEU A 35 1.02 15.07 5.07
C LEU A 35 1.18 14.11 3.88
N SER A 36 1.72 14.58 2.75
CA SER A 36 1.97 13.74 1.58
C SER A 36 3.00 12.64 1.86
N LEU A 37 4.06 12.93 2.62
CA LEU A 37 5.06 11.94 3.01
C LEU A 37 4.48 10.86 3.92
N ILE A 38 3.60 11.23 4.86
CA ILE A 38 2.90 10.27 5.72
C ILE A 38 1.96 9.39 4.88
N LEU A 39 1.15 9.98 4.01
CA LEU A 39 0.26 9.23 3.13
C LEU A 39 1.04 8.30 2.21
N LEU A 40 2.17 8.75 1.66
CA LEU A 40 3.03 7.95 0.80
C LEU A 40 3.63 6.78 1.58
N ALA A 41 4.10 7.00 2.81
CA ALA A 41 4.60 5.96 3.68
C ALA A 41 3.53 4.92 4.03
N LEU A 42 2.32 5.37 4.41
CA LEU A 42 1.19 4.49 4.70
C LEU A 42 0.80 3.65 3.49
N SER A 43 0.71 4.27 2.32
CA SER A 43 0.48 3.56 1.07
C SER A 43 1.54 2.49 0.83
N GLY A 44 2.82 2.86 0.94
CA GLY A 44 3.94 1.95 0.77
C GLY A 44 3.87 0.75 1.71
N ILE A 45 3.52 0.95 2.98
CA ILE A 45 3.36 -0.12 3.96
C ILE A 45 2.19 -1.05 3.57
N PHE A 46 1.05 -0.51 3.16
CA PHE A 46 -0.09 -1.32 2.72
C PHE A 46 0.22 -2.16 1.49
N PHE A 47 0.88 -1.58 0.49
CA PHE A 47 1.32 -2.29 -0.71
C PHE A 47 2.38 -3.35 -0.38
N LEU A 48 3.35 -3.02 0.47
CA LEU A 48 4.39 -3.96 0.92
C LEU A 48 3.76 -5.13 1.68
N ASN A 49 2.80 -4.87 2.57
CA ASN A 49 2.04 -5.91 3.27
C ASN A 49 1.32 -6.85 2.29
N GLY A 50 0.65 -6.28 1.28
CA GLY A 50 0.00 -7.08 0.22
C GLY A 50 1.00 -7.90 -0.59
N PHE A 51 2.17 -7.34 -0.90
CA PHE A 51 3.24 -8.02 -1.63
C PHE A 51 3.85 -9.18 -0.84
N LEU A 52 4.12 -8.99 0.46
CA LEU A 52 4.64 -10.06 1.32
C LEU A 52 3.62 -11.20 1.46
N GLU A 53 2.35 -10.88 1.63
CA GLU A 53 1.29 -11.89 1.74
C GLU A 53 1.08 -12.65 0.42
N LEU A 54 1.17 -11.97 -0.72
CA LEU A 54 1.16 -12.61 -2.04
C LEU A 54 2.36 -13.55 -2.21
N ARG A 55 3.56 -13.09 -1.83
CA ARG A 55 4.79 -13.90 -1.90
C ARG A 55 4.74 -15.11 -0.97
N ARG A 56 4.13 -14.97 0.22
CA ARG A 56 3.93 -16.07 1.17
C ARG A 56 2.97 -17.12 0.60
N GLY A 57 1.83 -16.69 0.08
CA GLY A 57 0.87 -17.59 -0.56
C GLY A 57 1.44 -18.31 -1.80
N LEU A 58 2.39 -17.70 -2.52
CA LEU A 58 3.07 -18.35 -3.65
C LEU A 58 4.11 -19.39 -3.20
N ARG A 59 4.72 -19.19 -2.03
CA ARG A 59 5.75 -20.07 -1.46
C ARG A 59 5.15 -21.32 -0.79
N ASP A 60 3.87 -21.27 -0.43
CA ASP A 60 3.08 -22.41 0.06
C ASP A 60 2.51 -23.28 -1.09
N THR A 61 3.18 -23.31 -2.25
CA THR A 61 2.88 -24.29 -3.31
C THR A 61 3.35 -25.67 -2.82
N PRO A 62 2.46 -26.68 -2.74
CA PRO A 62 2.69 -27.87 -1.96
C PRO A 62 3.66 -28.85 -2.64
N GLU A 63 4.79 -29.10 -2.01
CA GLU A 63 5.45 -30.42 -2.05
C GLU A 63 4.87 -31.30 -0.92
N GLN A 64 3.54 -31.40 -0.88
CA GLN A 64 2.82 -32.34 -0.02
C GLN A 64 2.23 -33.43 -0.92
N LYS A 65 3.11 -34.26 -1.50
CA LYS A 65 2.73 -35.55 -2.09
C LYS A 65 3.65 -36.60 -1.47
N THR A 66 3.01 -37.58 -0.81
CA THR A 66 3.55 -38.80 -0.17
C THR A 66 4.02 -38.68 1.29
N SER A 67 3.09 -38.88 2.22
CA SER A 67 3.28 -39.87 3.30
C SER A 67 1.96 -40.54 3.63
#